data_AF-A0A0L6X131-F1
#
_entry.id   AF-A0A0L6X131-F1
#
_cell.length_a   1.000
_cell.length_b   1.000
_cell.length_c   1.000
_cell.angle_alpha   90.00
_cell.angle_beta   90.00
_cell.angle_gamma   90.00
#
_symmetry.space_group_name_H-M   'P 1'
#
loop_
_entity.id
_entity.type
_entity.pdbx_description
1 polymer ?
#
loop_
_entity_poly.entity_id
_entity_poly.type
_entity_poly.pdbx_seq_one_letter_code
_entity_poly.pdbx_strand_id
1 'polypeptide(L)'
;MGERIHAYFVKLGLSHEEASELHLKYYTQYGLALRGLTRHHDIDPLDFDRQCDGSLPLENMINFDPRTRKLFEDIDRSKVRVWGLTNAYRSHAERVLRILKLDDLIDGLVYCDYEVKDFSCKPEPEFYQLAMKKANISDPSKCYFVDDSRGNINGARAQGWAKCVHFYGVDVITTLDELRDVWPEIFKR
;
A
#
# COMPACT_ATOMS: atom_id res chain seq x y z
N MET A 1 -4.79 -8.03 11.94
CA MET A 1 -3.68 -8.36 11.01
C MET A 1 -2.46 -8.90 11.75
N GLY A 2 -1.84 -8.13 12.65
CA GLY A 2 -0.59 -8.52 13.33
C GLY A 2 -0.63 -9.90 14.01
N GLU A 3 -1.76 -10.27 14.64
CA GLU A 3 -1.96 -11.60 15.23
C GLU A 3 -1.87 -12.74 14.20
N ARG A 4 -2.36 -12.54 12.97
CA ARG A 4 -2.30 -13.54 11.91
C ARG A 4 -0.89 -13.73 11.38
N ILE A 5 -0.18 -12.63 11.18
CA ILE A 5 1.23 -12.65 10.79
C ILE A 5 2.04 -13.37 11.87
N HIS A 6 1.84 -13.02 13.14
CA HIS A 6 2.51 -13.69 14.25
C HIS A 6 2.20 -15.20 14.29
N ALA A 7 0.93 -15.59 14.16
CA ALA A 7 0.54 -17.00 14.11
C ALA A 7 1.20 -17.76 12.94
N TYR A 8 1.39 -17.10 11.78
CA TYR A 8 2.12 -17.67 10.67
C TYR A 8 3.59 -17.93 11.01
N PHE A 9 4.27 -16.97 11.65
CA PHE A 9 5.66 -17.14 12.08
C PHE A 9 5.80 -18.31 13.07
N VAL A 10 4.89 -18.42 14.04
CA VAL A 10 4.86 -19.55 14.98
C VAL A 10 4.63 -20.88 14.25
N LYS A 11 3.76 -20.91 13.22
CA LYS A 11 3.54 -22.10 12.38
C LYS A 11 4.80 -22.55 11.62
N LEU A 12 5.72 -21.64 11.32
CA LEU A 12 7.04 -21.97 10.74
C LEU A 12 8.00 -22.61 11.76
N GLY A 13 7.58 -22.78 13.02
CA GLY A 13 8.38 -23.39 14.08
C GLY A 13 9.14 -22.38 14.95
N LEU A 14 8.92 -21.08 14.76
CA LEU A 14 9.51 -20.03 15.58
C LEU A 14 8.82 -19.94 16.95
N SER A 15 9.58 -19.58 17.98
CA SER A 15 8.99 -19.19 19.27
C SER A 15 8.16 -17.91 19.14
N HIS A 16 7.31 -17.64 20.14
CA HIS A 16 6.48 -16.42 20.14
C HIS A 16 7.37 -15.16 20.25
N GLU A 17 8.46 -15.27 21.00
CA GLU A 17 9.48 -14.23 21.14
C GLU A 17 10.13 -13.95 19.77
N GLU A 18 10.67 -14.97 19.10
CA GLU A 18 11.27 -14.84 17.78
C GLU A 18 10.27 -14.34 16.73
N ALA A 19 9.03 -14.81 16.76
CA ALA A 19 7.97 -14.37 15.85
C ALA A 19 7.71 -12.86 15.99
N SER A 20 7.67 -12.35 17.22
CA SER A 20 7.47 -10.92 17.50
C SER A 20 8.66 -10.09 17.05
N GLU A 21 9.87 -10.53 17.37
CA GLU A 21 11.12 -9.85 16.99
C GLU A 21 11.30 -9.80 15.48
N LEU A 22 11.13 -10.93 14.80
CA LEU A 22 11.30 -11.02 13.34
C LEU A 22 10.20 -10.27 12.60
N HIS A 23 8.95 -10.30 13.07
CA HIS A 23 7.89 -9.50 12.46
C HIS A 23 8.23 -8.01 12.50
N LEU A 24 8.60 -7.48 13.67
CA LEU A 24 8.99 -6.07 13.80
C LEU A 24 10.22 -5.74 12.95
N LYS A 25 11.25 -6.60 13.00
CA LYS A 25 12.48 -6.43 12.23
C LYS A 25 12.21 -6.39 10.72
N TYR A 26 11.45 -7.36 10.20
CA TYR A 26 11.18 -7.46 8.78
C TYR A 26 10.28 -6.33 8.29
N TYR A 27 9.27 -5.94 9.07
CA TYR A 27 8.45 -4.79 8.74
C TYR A 27 9.27 -3.50 8.70
N THR A 28 10.11 -3.26 9.71
CA THR A 28 10.94 -2.04 9.80
C THR A 28 12.00 -1.98 8.70
N GLN A 29 12.62 -3.11 8.37
CA GLN A 29 13.71 -3.17 7.41
C GLN A 29 13.22 -3.18 5.96
N TYR A 30 12.11 -3.87 5.67
CA TYR A 30 11.66 -4.12 4.30
C TYR A 30 10.34 -3.43 3.93
N GLY A 31 9.63 -2.83 4.89
CA GLY A 31 8.29 -2.23 4.67
C GLY A 31 7.15 -3.25 4.53
N LEU A 32 7.47 -4.54 4.56
CA LEU A 32 6.52 -5.66 4.48
C LEU A 32 7.14 -6.88 5.15
N ALA A 33 6.47 -7.46 6.16
CA ALA A 33 6.98 -8.62 6.89
C ALA A 33 7.25 -9.83 5.96
N LEU A 34 6.35 -10.05 4.99
CA LEU A 34 6.49 -11.09 3.98
C LEU A 34 7.78 -10.95 3.14
N ARG A 35 8.22 -9.71 2.87
CA ARG A 35 9.47 -9.47 2.13
C ARG A 35 10.69 -9.97 2.91
N GLY A 36 10.68 -9.88 4.23
CA GLY A 36 11.71 -10.48 5.07
C GLY A 36 11.60 -12.01 5.12
N LEU A 37 10.39 -12.55 5.26
CA LEU A 37 10.18 -14.00 5.24
C LEU A 37 10.71 -14.62 3.94
N THR A 38 10.31 -14.09 2.79
CA THR A 38 10.74 -14.62 1.47
C THR A 38 12.24 -14.53 1.19
N ARG A 39 12.96 -13.63 1.88
CA ARG A 39 14.43 -13.50 1.74
C ARG A 39 15.21 -14.42 2.67
N HIS A 40 14.68 -14.68 3.87
CA HIS A 40 15.41 -15.36 4.95
C HIS A 40 14.86 -16.75 5.26
N HIS A 41 13.69 -17.09 4.72
CA HIS A 41 12.96 -18.34 4.95
C HIS A 41 12.39 -18.85 3.61
N ASP A 42 12.40 -20.17 3.44
CA ASP A 42 11.80 -20.80 2.26
C ASP A 42 10.29 -20.99 2.48
N ILE A 43 9.52 -19.95 2.15
CA ILE A 43 8.07 -19.94 2.31
C ILE A 43 7.35 -19.68 0.98
N ASP A 44 6.11 -20.17 0.87
CA ASP A 44 5.20 -19.83 -0.23
C ASP A 44 4.49 -18.49 0.08
N PRO A 45 4.75 -17.41 -0.69
CA PRO A 45 4.10 -16.12 -0.48
C PRO A 45 2.57 -16.18 -0.61
N LEU A 46 2.05 -17.06 -1.47
CA LEU A 46 0.60 -17.23 -1.65
C LEU A 46 -0.02 -17.99 -0.47
N ASP A 47 0.71 -18.91 0.15
CA ASP A 47 0.28 -19.54 1.41
C ASP A 47 0.22 -18.53 2.55
N PHE A 48 1.22 -17.65 2.65
CA PHE A 48 1.20 -16.54 3.59
C PHE A 48 -0.02 -15.62 3.38
N ASP A 49 -0.28 -15.21 2.13
CA ASP A 49 -1.44 -14.37 1.78
C ASP A 49 -2.75 -15.03 2.20
N ARG A 50 -2.96 -16.31 1.84
CA ARG A 50 -4.16 -17.07 2.22
C ARG A 50 -4.40 -17.08 3.73
N GLN A 51 -3.34 -17.17 4.53
CA GLN A 51 -3.44 -17.24 5.98
C GLN A 51 -3.53 -15.87 6.65
N CYS A 52 -3.03 -14.80 6.01
CA CYS A 52 -3.02 -13.45 6.54
C CYS A 52 -4.12 -12.58 5.90
N ASP A 53 -3.78 -11.82 4.86
CA ASP A 53 -4.70 -10.90 4.17
C ASP A 53 -5.95 -11.59 3.62
N GLY A 54 -5.77 -12.77 3.02
CA GLY A 54 -6.85 -13.57 2.43
C GLY A 54 -7.86 -14.10 3.45
N SER A 55 -7.43 -14.33 4.71
CA SER A 55 -8.30 -14.87 5.77
C SER A 55 -9.05 -13.80 6.56
N LEU A 56 -8.89 -12.51 6.22
CA LEU A 56 -9.62 -11.44 6.87
C LEU A 56 -11.09 -11.40 6.39
N PRO A 57 -12.06 -11.32 7.32
CA PRO A 57 -13.45 -11.07 7.01
C PRO A 57 -13.68 -9.58 6.73
N LEU A 58 -13.04 -9.05 5.69
CA LEU A 58 -13.00 -7.61 5.36
C LEU A 58 -14.40 -6.99 5.30
N GLU A 59 -15.37 -7.72 4.81
CA GLU A 59 -16.76 -7.32 4.64
C GLU A 59 -17.44 -6.98 5.97
N ASN A 60 -16.92 -7.49 7.09
CA ASN A 60 -17.38 -7.18 8.45
C ASN A 60 -16.50 -6.13 9.16
N MET A 61 -15.34 -5.78 8.57
CA MET A 61 -14.33 -4.91 9.19
C MET A 61 -14.29 -3.51 8.59
N ILE A 62 -14.54 -3.39 7.28
CA ILE A 62 -14.52 -2.12 6.56
C ILE A 62 -15.87 -1.91 5.87
N ASN A 63 -16.29 -0.65 5.81
CA ASN A 63 -17.56 -0.27 5.23
C ASN A 63 -17.36 0.89 4.26
N PHE A 64 -18.26 0.97 3.28
CA PHE A 64 -18.37 2.13 2.41
C PHE A 64 -18.57 3.42 3.22
N ASP A 65 -17.73 4.44 2.96
CA ASP A 65 -17.94 5.81 3.42
C ASP A 65 -18.26 6.71 2.21
N PRO A 66 -19.49 7.26 2.11
CA PRO A 66 -19.86 8.19 1.05
C PRO A 66 -18.92 9.39 0.92
N ARG A 67 -18.32 9.87 2.01
CA ARG A 67 -17.38 11.01 1.99
C ARG A 67 -16.09 10.65 1.29
N THR A 68 -15.56 9.44 1.56
CA THR A 68 -14.37 8.93 0.89
C THR A 68 -14.63 8.75 -0.61
N ARG A 69 -15.76 8.16 -1.01
CA ARG A 69 -16.09 8.06 -2.43
C ARG A 69 -16.24 9.43 -3.07
N LYS A 70 -16.93 10.36 -2.42
CA LYS A 70 -17.12 11.73 -2.90
C LYS A 70 -15.78 12.45 -3.12
N LEU A 71 -14.81 12.25 -2.23
CA LEU A 71 -13.45 12.76 -2.40
C LEU A 71 -12.83 12.30 -3.73
N PHE A 72 -12.90 11.01 -4.04
CA PHE A 72 -12.36 10.46 -5.30
C PHE A 72 -13.15 10.95 -6.52
N GLU A 73 -14.48 11.07 -6.41
CA GLU A 73 -15.32 11.63 -7.48
C GLU A 73 -15.03 13.11 -7.76
N ASP A 74 -14.57 13.86 -6.76
CA ASP A 74 -14.23 15.27 -6.89
C ASP A 74 -12.82 15.51 -7.46
N ILE A 75 -12.00 14.46 -7.60
CA ILE A 75 -10.73 14.55 -8.31
C ILE A 75 -11.01 14.85 -9.79
N ASP A 76 -10.32 15.87 -10.32
CA ASP A 76 -10.42 16.26 -11.71
C ASP A 76 -9.64 15.30 -12.60
N ARG A 77 -10.37 14.33 -13.16
CA ARG A 77 -9.86 13.27 -14.04
C ARG A 77 -9.28 13.79 -15.36
N SER A 78 -9.56 15.04 -15.72
CA SER A 78 -8.92 15.69 -16.88
C SER A 78 -7.47 16.13 -16.58
N LYS A 79 -7.12 16.27 -15.31
CA LYS A 79 -5.79 16.71 -14.86
C LYS A 79 -4.94 15.55 -14.35
N VAL A 80 -5.54 14.61 -13.62
CA VAL A 80 -4.80 13.52 -12.95
C VAL A 80 -5.50 12.16 -13.09
N ARG A 81 -4.67 11.12 -13.13
CA ARG A 81 -5.07 9.73 -12.94
C ARG A 81 -4.83 9.31 -11.49
N VAL A 82 -5.66 8.41 -10.98
CA VAL A 82 -5.62 7.89 -9.61
C VAL A 82 -5.23 6.42 -9.68
N TRP A 83 -4.15 6.07 -9.01
CA TRP A 83 -3.60 4.73 -9.00
C TRP A 83 -3.51 4.22 -7.56
N GLY A 84 -3.88 2.96 -7.34
CA GLY A 84 -3.63 2.29 -6.06
C GLY A 84 -2.21 1.73 -6.02
N LEU A 85 -1.45 2.06 -4.98
CA LEU A 85 -0.10 1.52 -4.73
C LEU A 85 -0.08 0.84 -3.37
N THR A 86 0.05 -0.48 -3.33
CA THR A 86 -0.07 -1.27 -2.09
C THR A 86 1.01 -2.33 -1.96
N ASN A 87 1.43 -2.59 -0.71
CA ASN A 87 2.30 -3.72 -0.40
C ASN A 87 1.53 -5.06 -0.28
N ALA A 88 0.19 -5.03 -0.30
CA ALA A 88 -0.64 -6.23 -0.29
C ALA A 88 -0.66 -6.91 -1.67
N TYR A 89 -1.19 -8.14 -1.71
CA TYR A 89 -1.46 -8.85 -2.97
C TYR A 89 -2.70 -8.29 -3.69
N ARG A 90 -2.83 -8.63 -4.97
CA ARG A 90 -3.92 -8.18 -5.84
C ARG A 90 -5.30 -8.49 -5.28
N SER A 91 -5.51 -9.72 -4.80
CA SER A 91 -6.81 -10.20 -4.31
C SER A 91 -7.34 -9.35 -3.16
N HIS A 92 -6.48 -9.03 -2.19
CA HIS A 92 -6.82 -8.19 -1.04
C HIS A 92 -7.15 -6.77 -1.49
N ALA A 93 -6.29 -6.17 -2.31
CA ALA A 93 -6.47 -4.81 -2.78
C ALA A 93 -7.77 -4.62 -3.58
N GLU A 94 -8.09 -5.54 -4.49
CA GLU A 94 -9.35 -5.51 -5.24
C GLU A 94 -10.58 -5.70 -4.33
N ARG A 95 -10.51 -6.58 -3.31
CA ARG A 95 -11.59 -6.75 -2.33
C ARG A 95 -11.85 -5.45 -1.57
N VAL A 96 -10.80 -4.79 -1.08
CA VAL A 96 -10.92 -3.51 -0.37
C VAL A 96 -11.57 -2.45 -1.26
N LEU A 97 -11.09 -2.29 -2.51
CA LEU A 97 -11.65 -1.32 -3.44
C LEU A 97 -13.14 -1.56 -3.73
N ARG A 98 -13.56 -2.82 -3.90
CA ARG A 98 -14.97 -3.17 -4.12
C ARG A 98 -15.84 -2.86 -2.90
N ILE A 99 -15.39 -3.18 -1.69
CA ILE A 99 -16.15 -2.88 -0.46
C ILE A 99 -16.30 -1.37 -0.27
N LEU A 100 -15.24 -0.61 -0.54
CA LEU A 100 -15.25 0.85 -0.45
C LEU A 100 -15.93 1.53 -1.64
N LYS A 101 -16.35 0.78 -2.66
CA LYS A 101 -16.89 1.30 -3.92
C LYS A 101 -15.96 2.35 -4.51
N LEU A 102 -14.70 1.99 -4.74
CA LEU A 102 -13.69 2.82 -5.38
C LEU A 102 -13.09 2.15 -6.62
N ASP A 103 -13.44 0.89 -6.91
CA ASP A 103 -12.88 0.12 -8.01
C ASP A 103 -13.15 0.75 -9.39
N ASP A 104 -14.25 1.49 -9.55
CA ASP A 104 -14.58 2.27 -10.74
C ASP A 104 -13.87 3.64 -10.81
N LEU A 105 -13.20 4.06 -9.73
CA LEU A 105 -12.52 5.36 -9.60
C LEU A 105 -10.99 5.26 -9.61
N ILE A 106 -10.44 4.03 -9.68
CA ILE A 106 -9.01 3.75 -9.80
C ILE A 106 -8.66 3.39 -11.25
N ASP A 107 -7.69 4.07 -11.86
CA ASP A 107 -7.25 3.77 -13.23
C ASP A 107 -6.34 2.53 -13.33
N GLY A 108 -5.69 2.18 -12.23
CA GLY A 108 -4.74 1.10 -12.20
C GLY A 108 -4.21 0.79 -10.80
N LEU A 109 -3.70 -0.43 -10.67
CA LEU A 109 -3.22 -0.96 -9.41
C LEU A 109 -1.78 -1.47 -9.55
N VAL A 110 -0.93 -1.07 -8.62
CA VAL A 110 0.41 -1.59 -8.41
C VAL A 110 0.42 -2.24 -7.04
N TYR A 111 0.67 -3.55 -7.04
CA TYR A 111 0.62 -4.42 -5.86
C TYR A 111 1.90 -5.25 -5.81
N CYS A 112 2.18 -5.86 -4.66
CA CYS A 112 3.26 -6.83 -4.56
C CYS A 112 2.83 -8.14 -5.21
N ASP A 113 3.46 -8.52 -6.31
CA ASP A 113 3.07 -9.69 -7.08
C ASP A 113 3.70 -10.96 -6.50
N TYR A 114 2.96 -11.64 -5.65
CA TYR A 114 3.43 -12.82 -4.90
C TYR A 114 3.70 -14.04 -5.78
N GLU A 115 3.27 -14.03 -7.06
CA GLU A 115 3.60 -15.06 -8.05
C GLU A 115 5.00 -14.84 -8.67
N VAL A 116 5.54 -13.62 -8.56
CA VAL A 116 6.84 -13.24 -9.10
C VAL A 116 7.91 -13.42 -8.03
N LYS A 117 8.91 -14.26 -8.32
CA LYS A 117 10.09 -14.38 -7.47
C LYS A 117 10.76 -13.01 -7.31
N ASP A 118 11.17 -12.69 -6.08
CA ASP A 118 11.87 -11.45 -5.74
C ASP A 118 11.08 -10.16 -6.00
N PHE A 119 9.74 -10.22 -6.05
CA PHE A 119 8.86 -9.05 -6.21
C PHE A 119 9.28 -7.85 -5.37
N SER A 120 9.20 -6.64 -5.94
CA SER A 120 9.48 -5.42 -5.19
C SER A 120 8.30 -5.00 -4.31
N CYS A 121 8.58 -4.29 -3.21
CA CYS A 121 7.56 -3.64 -2.37
C CYS A 121 7.99 -2.21 -2.01
N LYS A 122 7.09 -1.34 -1.57
CA LYS A 122 7.48 -0.06 -0.96
C LYS A 122 8.28 -0.35 0.32
N PRO A 123 9.39 0.36 0.62
CA PRO A 123 9.90 1.55 -0.07
C PRO A 123 11.02 1.28 -1.10
N GLU A 124 11.13 0.08 -1.67
CA GLU A 124 12.17 -0.26 -2.66
C GLU A 124 12.01 0.61 -3.93
N PRO A 125 13.10 1.19 -4.48
CA PRO A 125 13.07 2.01 -5.71
C PRO A 125 12.32 1.37 -6.88
N GLU A 126 12.52 0.07 -7.07
CA GLU A 126 11.96 -0.73 -8.15
C GLU A 126 10.42 -0.71 -8.15
N PHE A 127 9.79 -0.59 -6.96
CA PHE A 127 8.35 -0.55 -6.84
C PHE A 127 7.78 0.76 -7.41
N TYR A 128 8.41 1.90 -7.12
CA TYR A 128 7.99 3.21 -7.66
C TYR A 128 8.28 3.32 -9.15
N GLN A 129 9.41 2.77 -9.62
CA GLN A 129 9.74 2.70 -11.04
C GLN A 129 8.72 1.83 -11.80
N LEU A 130 8.33 0.69 -11.23
CA LEU A 130 7.25 -0.15 -11.76
C LEU A 130 5.93 0.62 -11.82
N ALA A 131 5.59 1.38 -10.78
CA ALA A 131 4.38 2.19 -10.76
C ALA A 131 4.37 3.25 -11.87
N MET A 132 5.46 3.99 -12.03
CA MET A 132 5.63 4.98 -13.10
C MET A 132 5.54 4.33 -14.49
N LYS A 133 6.19 3.17 -14.67
CA LYS A 133 6.14 2.40 -15.92
C LYS A 133 4.72 1.93 -16.24
N LYS A 134 4.01 1.32 -15.29
CA LYS A 134 2.61 0.88 -15.48
C LYS A 134 1.68 2.05 -15.76
N ALA A 135 1.90 3.19 -15.09
CA ALA A 135 1.16 4.41 -15.34
C ALA A 135 1.59 5.13 -16.64
N ASN A 136 2.65 4.71 -17.33
CA ASN A 136 3.22 5.44 -18.47
C ASN A 136 3.55 6.90 -18.14
N ILE A 137 4.25 7.11 -17.02
CA ILE A 137 4.78 8.40 -16.56
C ILE A 137 6.30 8.34 -16.56
N SER A 138 6.96 9.31 -17.19
CA SER A 138 8.42 9.42 -17.22
C SER A 138 8.96 10.50 -16.28
N ASP A 139 8.14 11.50 -15.95
CA ASP A 139 8.52 12.63 -15.09
C ASP A 139 8.00 12.40 -13.66
N PRO A 140 8.88 12.09 -12.69
CA PRO A 140 8.48 11.81 -11.31
C PRO A 140 7.93 13.03 -10.57
N SER A 141 8.22 14.26 -11.03
CA SER A 141 7.69 15.48 -10.40
C SER A 141 6.18 15.64 -10.57
N LYS A 142 5.58 14.88 -11.49
CA LYS A 142 4.14 14.81 -11.74
C LYS A 142 3.42 13.83 -10.80
N CYS A 143 4.14 13.02 -10.03
CA CYS A 143 3.55 12.06 -9.11
C CYS A 143 3.13 12.73 -7.80
N TYR A 144 1.85 12.56 -7.47
CA TYR A 144 1.25 12.86 -6.17
C TYR A 144 1.14 11.56 -5.39
N PHE A 145 1.57 11.55 -4.13
CA PHE A 145 1.61 10.32 -3.34
C PHE A 145 1.25 10.55 -1.88
N VAL A 146 0.28 9.78 -1.41
CA VAL A 146 -0.18 9.77 -0.02
C VAL A 146 -0.02 8.35 0.52
N ASP A 147 0.57 8.23 1.70
CA ASP A 147 0.85 6.96 2.36
C ASP A 147 1.02 7.18 3.87
N ASP A 148 0.63 6.19 4.66
CA ASP A 148 0.71 6.21 6.13
C ASP A 148 2.08 5.76 6.67
N SER A 149 2.95 5.24 5.82
CA SER A 149 4.32 4.90 6.18
C SER A 149 5.31 6.00 5.78
N ARG A 150 5.99 6.57 6.78
CA ARG A 150 7.07 7.54 6.56
C ARG A 150 8.19 6.96 5.69
N GLY A 151 8.48 5.67 5.83
CA GLY A 151 9.44 4.96 4.99
C GLY A 151 9.04 5.00 3.52
N ASN A 152 7.74 4.77 3.23
CA ASN A 152 7.21 4.82 1.87
C ASN A 152 7.26 6.25 1.30
N ILE A 153 6.96 7.27 2.11
CA ILE A 153 7.09 8.67 1.70
C ILE A 153 8.53 9.03 1.35
N ASN A 154 9.49 8.60 2.17
CA ASN A 154 10.91 8.83 1.93
C ASN A 154 11.40 8.08 0.68
N GLY A 155 10.96 6.83 0.49
CA GLY A 155 11.25 6.05 -0.72
C GLY A 155 10.77 6.75 -1.99
N ALA A 156 9.53 7.24 -2.00
CA ALA A 156 8.99 8.00 -3.12
C ALA A 156 9.79 9.28 -3.41
N ARG A 157 10.11 10.07 -2.38
CA ARG A 157 10.91 11.29 -2.52
C ARG A 157 12.32 11.01 -3.06
N ALA A 158 12.94 9.91 -2.63
CA ALA A 158 14.24 9.48 -3.15
C ALA A 158 14.19 9.11 -4.65
N GLN A 159 13.02 8.74 -5.18
CA GLN A 159 12.78 8.53 -6.60
C GLN A 159 12.33 9.81 -7.35
N GLY A 160 12.39 10.97 -6.70
CA GLY A 160 12.05 12.26 -7.30
C GLY A 160 10.56 12.61 -7.30
N TRP A 161 9.73 11.84 -6.57
CA TRP A 161 8.31 12.17 -6.44
C TRP A 161 8.17 13.41 -5.56
N ALA A 162 7.84 14.54 -6.19
CA ALA A 162 7.93 15.85 -5.55
C ALA A 162 6.77 16.12 -4.57
N LYS A 163 5.59 15.54 -4.81
CA LYS A 163 4.36 15.85 -4.08
C LYS A 163 3.95 14.66 -3.21
N CYS A 164 4.66 14.47 -2.11
CA CYS A 164 4.40 13.37 -1.17
C CYS A 164 3.87 13.90 0.17
N VAL A 165 2.75 13.35 0.63
CA VAL A 165 2.09 13.68 1.90
C VAL A 165 1.99 12.43 2.77
N HIS A 166 2.45 12.53 4.01
CA HIS A 166 2.30 11.45 4.98
C HIS A 166 0.89 11.54 5.59
N PHE A 167 0.15 10.44 5.62
CA PHE A 167 -1.18 10.35 6.24
C PHE A 167 -1.00 9.79 7.66
N TYR A 168 -1.18 10.62 8.71
CA TYR A 168 -0.97 10.31 10.14
C TYR A 168 0.42 10.69 10.73
N GLY A 169 0.47 11.31 11.92
CA GLY A 169 1.71 11.82 12.57
C GLY A 169 1.78 13.34 12.84
N VAL A 170 2.99 13.92 12.84
CA VAL A 170 3.27 15.37 13.04
C VAL A 170 3.65 16.02 11.70
N ASP A 171 3.09 17.21 11.40
CA ASP A 171 3.21 17.94 10.13
C ASP A 171 2.72 17.13 8.91
N VAL A 172 1.48 16.64 9.01
CA VAL A 172 0.84 15.67 8.11
C VAL A 172 -0.63 16.01 7.90
N ILE A 173 -1.27 15.32 6.96
CA ILE A 173 -2.73 15.26 6.94
C ILE A 173 -3.25 14.18 7.90
N THR A 174 -4.40 14.43 8.55
CA THR A 174 -5.06 13.48 9.46
C THR A 174 -6.31 12.84 8.88
N THR A 175 -6.86 13.45 7.84
CA THR A 175 -7.99 12.94 7.05
C THR A 175 -7.66 13.05 5.56
N LEU A 176 -8.27 12.20 4.73
CA LEU A 176 -8.04 12.29 3.29
C LEU A 176 -8.68 13.53 2.66
N ASP A 177 -9.69 14.13 3.31
CA ASP A 177 -10.31 15.37 2.82
C ASP A 177 -9.35 16.56 2.82
N GLU A 178 -8.37 16.58 3.72
CA GLU A 178 -7.30 17.60 3.76
C GLU A 178 -6.42 17.57 2.50
N LEU A 179 -6.52 16.53 1.66
CA LEU A 179 -5.92 16.54 0.31
C LEU A 179 -6.40 17.71 -0.54
N ARG A 180 -7.62 18.22 -0.30
CA ARG A 180 -8.17 19.40 -0.97
C ARG A 180 -7.41 20.67 -0.63
N ASP A 181 -6.85 20.75 0.58
CA ASP A 181 -6.09 21.91 1.05
C ASP A 181 -4.63 21.85 0.60
N VAL A 182 -4.03 20.65 0.59
CA VAL A 182 -2.63 20.48 0.19
C VAL A 182 -2.44 20.40 -1.32
N TRP A 183 -3.41 19.86 -2.06
CA TRP A 183 -3.38 19.73 -3.53
C TRP A 183 -4.66 20.28 -4.19
N PRO A 184 -5.06 21.53 -3.94
CA PRO A 184 -6.31 22.08 -4.48
C PRO A 184 -6.36 22.04 -6.01
N GLU A 185 -5.22 22.02 -6.69
CA GLU A 185 -5.14 22.01 -8.15
C GLU A 185 -5.66 20.73 -8.80
N ILE A 186 -5.65 19.59 -8.09
CA ILE A 186 -6.10 18.29 -8.63
C ILE A 186 -7.60 18.04 -8.46
N PHE A 187 -8.30 18.90 -7.72
CA PHE A 187 -9.74 18.80 -7.51
C PHE A 187 -10.51 19.67 -8.51
N LYS A 188 -11.79 19.32 -8.72
CA LYS A 188 -12.74 20.13 -9.47
C LYS A 188 -13.00 21.44 -8.71
N ARG A 189 -13.06 22.54 -9.45
CA ARG A 189 -13.46 23.86 -8.92
C ARG A 189 -14.97 23.97 -8.86
#